data_AF-A0A377Y380-F1
#
_entry.id   AF-A0A377Y380-F1
#
_cell.length_a   1.000
_cell.length_b   1.000
_cell.length_c   1.000
_cell.angle_alpha   90.00
_cell.angle_beta   90.00
_cell.angle_gamma   90.00
#
_symmetry.space_group_name_H-M   'P 1'
#
loop_
_entity.id
_entity.type
_entity.pdbx_description
1 polymer ?
#
loop_
_entity_poly.entity_id
_entity_poly.type
_entity_poly.pdbx_seq_one_letter_code
_entity_poly.pdbx_strand_id
1 'polypeptide(L)'
;MMKTNFNALLALAPHKDITAINKFITSSCFTCTGQDTLSFIRKMGYRFNLSDTSVYIGLVKKQFEEACTKFGDTVEIDFFCDVAGTKYFEDFMAVYDKDSFYQEMINFNPDFNYTGNLKSIRSRAFTAVREKDLQNPGEGISYLIGALENALKKIGVNPEDDMNGMTKSLRMAMSIMNDIGGMQFYLPKGDLLKRVVNKIDIYTDSYTMGTQQLAIKYGVSFKAIILVIKSVKQAMKEYEGK
;
A
#
# COMPACT_ATOMS: atom_id res chain seq x y z
N MET A 1 40.18 -9.63 -3.83
CA MET A 1 40.68 -8.50 -3.01
C MET A 1 39.85 -8.49 -1.73
N MET A 2 40.45 -8.64 -0.54
CA MET A 2 39.67 -8.54 0.71
C MET A 2 39.25 -7.09 0.93
N LYS A 3 37.98 -6.87 1.27
CA LYS A 3 37.41 -5.63 1.82
C LYS A 3 38.08 -5.28 3.18
N THR A 4 37.64 -4.16 3.74
CA THR A 4 37.95 -3.64 5.09
C THR A 4 37.77 -4.67 6.22
N ASN A 5 38.26 -4.36 7.42
CA ASN A 5 38.06 -5.17 8.63
C ASN A 5 36.57 -5.23 8.99
N PHE A 6 36.05 -6.40 9.40
CA PHE A 6 34.66 -6.54 9.84
C PHE A 6 34.30 -5.62 11.01
N ASN A 7 35.23 -5.37 11.95
CA ASN A 7 35.02 -4.37 13.01
C ASN A 7 34.79 -2.95 12.45
N ALA A 8 35.46 -2.60 11.35
CA ALA A 8 35.24 -1.33 10.67
C ALA A 8 33.88 -1.31 9.96
N LEU A 9 33.40 -2.45 9.46
CA LEU A 9 32.06 -2.57 8.90
C LEU A 9 30.98 -2.35 9.97
N LEU A 10 31.15 -2.93 11.17
CA LEU A 10 30.22 -2.74 12.28
C LEU A 10 30.07 -1.27 12.69
N ALA A 11 31.15 -0.49 12.60
CA ALA A 11 31.12 0.96 12.84
C ALA A 11 30.35 1.75 11.77
N LEU A 12 30.15 1.16 10.59
CA LEU A 12 29.41 1.72 9.45
C LEU A 12 27.98 1.18 9.34
N ALA A 13 27.47 0.51 10.38
CA ALA A 13 26.06 0.15 10.44
C ALA A 13 25.16 1.39 10.23
N PRO A 14 23.96 1.25 9.62
CA PRO A 14 23.38 0.01 9.11
C PRO A 14 24.02 -0.45 7.78
N HIS A 15 24.24 -1.77 7.62
CA HIS A 15 24.86 -2.30 6.39
C HIS A 15 24.39 -3.73 6.06
N LYS A 16 24.03 -3.99 4.79
CA LYS A 16 23.41 -5.27 4.34
C LYS A 16 24.26 -6.49 4.64
N ASP A 17 25.57 -6.35 4.52
CA ASP A 17 26.49 -7.45 4.81
C ASP A 17 26.49 -7.84 6.31
N ILE A 18 26.22 -6.91 7.23
CA ILE A 18 26.04 -7.22 8.67
C ILE A 18 24.76 -8.05 8.83
N THR A 19 23.65 -7.63 8.23
CA THR A 19 22.39 -8.38 8.22
C THR A 19 22.57 -9.80 7.70
N ALA A 20 23.27 -9.98 6.57
CA ALA A 20 23.49 -11.30 6.00
C ALA A 20 24.28 -12.23 6.94
N ILE A 21 25.29 -11.69 7.63
CA ILE A 21 26.08 -12.43 8.63
C ILE A 21 25.22 -12.77 9.85
N ASN A 22 24.42 -11.83 10.35
CA ASN A 22 23.50 -12.07 11.46
C ASN A 22 22.44 -13.12 11.12
N LYS A 23 21.85 -13.05 9.92
CA LYS A 23 20.92 -14.07 9.42
C LYS A 23 21.56 -15.45 9.36
N PHE A 24 22.81 -15.56 8.90
CA PHE A 24 23.53 -16.83 8.90
C PHE A 24 23.69 -17.41 10.32
N ILE A 25 24.00 -16.56 11.31
CA ILE A 25 24.12 -16.96 12.71
C ILE A 25 22.76 -17.39 13.27
N THR A 26 21.73 -16.55 13.14
CA THR A 26 20.40 -16.76 13.72
C THR A 26 19.66 -17.91 13.07
N SER A 27 19.74 -18.07 11.74
CA SER A 27 19.09 -19.18 11.02
C SER A 27 19.65 -20.55 11.40
N SER A 28 20.88 -20.60 11.92
CA SER A 28 21.48 -21.81 12.46
C SER A 28 21.06 -22.10 13.91
N CYS A 29 20.14 -21.34 14.48
CA CYS A 29 19.80 -21.37 15.92
C CYS A 29 21.05 -21.23 16.80
N PHE A 30 22.03 -20.42 16.36
CA PHE A 30 23.32 -20.23 17.04
C PHE A 30 24.16 -21.52 17.19
N THR A 31 23.93 -22.52 16.34
CA THR A 31 24.74 -23.76 16.32
C THR A 31 25.97 -23.65 15.42
N CYS A 32 26.06 -22.62 14.57
CA CYS A 32 27.23 -22.37 13.74
C CYS A 32 28.49 -22.17 14.59
N THR A 33 29.59 -22.82 14.20
CA THR A 33 30.86 -22.63 14.91
C THR A 33 31.49 -21.27 14.57
N GLY A 34 32.43 -20.82 15.40
CA GLY A 34 33.24 -19.64 15.09
C GLY A 34 33.99 -19.78 13.75
N GLN A 35 34.36 -21.00 13.35
CA GLN A 35 35.00 -21.28 12.06
C GLN A 35 34.03 -21.15 10.87
N ASP A 36 32.79 -21.60 11.03
CA ASP A 36 31.77 -21.52 9.97
C ASP A 36 31.43 -20.05 9.68
N THR A 37 31.19 -19.29 10.75
CA THR A 37 30.87 -17.86 10.66
C THR A 37 32.07 -17.07 10.13
N LEU A 38 33.29 -17.36 10.60
CA LEU A 38 34.50 -16.73 10.07
C LEU A 38 34.69 -17.01 8.58
N SER A 39 34.40 -18.25 8.15
CA SER A 39 34.47 -18.64 6.74
C SER A 39 33.44 -17.89 5.90
N PHE A 40 32.22 -17.70 6.43
CA PHE A 40 31.18 -16.90 5.78
C PHE A 40 31.59 -15.43 5.64
N ILE A 41 32.07 -14.79 6.73
CA ILE A 41 32.57 -13.41 6.73
C ILE A 41 33.69 -13.20 5.70
N ARG A 42 34.63 -14.16 5.61
CA ARG A 42 35.72 -14.14 4.63
C ARG A 42 35.23 -14.30 3.19
N LYS A 43 34.22 -15.14 2.95
CA LYS A 43 33.57 -15.27 1.63
C LYS A 43 32.89 -13.97 1.20
N MET A 44 32.34 -13.21 2.15
CA MET A 44 31.79 -11.86 1.90
C MET A 44 32.87 -10.80 1.67
N GLY A 45 34.14 -11.17 1.83
CA GLY A 45 35.30 -10.35 1.53
C GLY A 45 35.94 -9.67 2.74
N TYR A 46 35.44 -9.84 3.96
CA TYR A 46 35.93 -9.10 5.12
C TYR A 46 37.05 -9.83 5.87
N ARG A 47 37.97 -9.06 6.47
CA ARG A 47 38.98 -9.58 7.39
C ARG A 47 38.43 -9.63 8.81
N PHE A 48 38.58 -10.78 9.46
CA PHE A 48 38.24 -10.98 10.87
C PHE A 48 39.08 -12.14 11.44
N ASN A 49 39.09 -12.30 12.77
CA ASN A 49 39.82 -13.38 13.44
C ASN A 49 38.86 -14.27 14.23
N LEU A 50 39.29 -15.50 14.53
CA LEU A 50 38.43 -16.51 15.16
C LEU A 50 37.96 -16.10 16.56
N SER A 51 38.83 -15.47 17.35
CA SER A 51 38.50 -15.01 18.70
C SER A 51 37.38 -13.99 18.65
N ASP A 52 37.52 -12.96 17.82
CA ASP A 52 36.53 -11.90 17.66
C ASP A 52 35.23 -12.44 17.04
N THR A 53 35.31 -13.42 16.14
CA THR A 53 34.11 -14.11 15.61
C THR A 53 33.33 -14.78 16.73
N SER A 54 33.99 -15.54 17.60
CA SER A 54 33.32 -16.20 18.73
C SER A 54 32.71 -15.18 19.70
N VAL A 55 33.40 -14.06 19.97
CA VAL A 55 32.88 -12.96 20.79
C VAL A 55 31.64 -12.34 20.13
N TYR A 56 31.68 -12.09 18.82
CA TYR A 56 30.57 -11.51 18.08
C TYR A 56 29.33 -12.42 18.08
N ILE A 57 29.50 -13.72 17.81
CA ILE A 57 28.39 -14.70 17.90
C ILE A 57 27.80 -14.69 19.31
N GLY A 58 28.64 -14.68 20.35
CA GLY A 58 28.20 -14.61 21.74
C GLY A 58 27.39 -13.34 22.04
N LEU A 59 27.80 -12.20 21.50
CA LEU A 59 27.06 -10.94 21.62
C LEU A 59 25.69 -11.01 20.95
N VAL A 60 25.63 -11.45 19.68
CA VAL A 60 24.36 -11.60 18.93
C VAL A 60 23.43 -12.57 19.65
N LYS A 61 23.95 -13.68 20.18
CA LYS A 61 23.16 -14.64 20.95
C LYS A 61 22.57 -14.03 22.22
N LYS A 62 23.40 -13.33 23.01
CA LYS A 62 22.95 -12.65 24.23
C LYS A 62 21.84 -11.64 23.93
N GLN A 63 22.02 -10.84 22.89
CA GLN A 63 21.04 -9.84 22.46
C GLN A 63 19.72 -10.48 21.98
N PHE A 64 19.81 -11.63 21.31
CA PHE A 64 18.62 -12.39 20.91
C PHE A 64 17.85 -12.92 22.14
N GLU A 65 18.57 -13.51 23.10
CA GLU A 65 17.98 -13.98 24.36
C GLU A 65 17.32 -12.83 25.14
N GLU A 66 17.93 -11.65 25.15
CA GLU A 66 17.39 -10.45 25.77
C GLU A 66 16.10 -9.98 25.09
N ALA A 67 16.08 -9.92 23.75
CA ALA A 67 14.89 -9.58 22.98
C ALA A 67 13.76 -10.58 23.21
N CYS A 68 14.05 -11.89 23.18
CA CYS A 68 13.06 -12.93 23.47
C CYS A 68 12.55 -12.88 24.92
N THR A 69 13.40 -12.53 25.88
CA THR A 69 12.98 -12.36 27.28
C THR A 69 12.00 -11.19 27.43
N LYS A 70 12.23 -10.09 26.70
CA LYS A 70 11.40 -8.88 26.80
C LYS A 70 10.11 -8.96 25.98
N PHE A 71 10.15 -9.55 24.79
CA PHE A 71 9.05 -9.50 23.81
C PHE A 71 8.46 -10.88 23.48
N GLY A 72 9.00 -11.97 24.03
CA GLY A 72 8.53 -13.33 23.78
C GLY A 72 8.73 -13.77 22.32
N ASP A 73 7.79 -14.57 21.83
CA ASP A 73 7.81 -15.13 20.47
C ASP A 73 7.47 -14.10 19.37
N THR A 74 7.24 -12.84 19.75
CA THR A 74 6.84 -11.79 18.82
C THR A 74 8.01 -11.08 18.16
N VAL A 75 9.26 -11.39 18.52
CA VAL A 75 10.46 -10.74 17.98
C VAL A 75 10.58 -10.94 16.47
N GLU A 76 10.59 -9.84 15.73
CA GLU A 76 10.79 -9.82 14.28
C GLU A 76 12.27 -10.04 13.96
N ILE A 77 12.60 -11.30 13.66
CA ILE A 77 13.97 -11.78 13.44
C ILE A 77 14.70 -10.99 12.35
N ASP A 78 14.00 -10.54 11.31
CA ASP A 78 14.62 -9.77 10.22
C ASP A 78 15.13 -8.41 10.72
N PHE A 79 14.33 -7.66 11.49
CA PHE A 79 14.76 -6.38 12.08
C PHE A 79 15.80 -6.58 13.16
N PHE A 80 15.70 -7.64 13.96
CA PHE A 80 16.76 -8.01 14.89
C PHE A 80 18.10 -8.22 14.16
N CYS A 81 18.10 -8.93 13.04
CA CYS A 81 19.32 -9.18 12.27
C CYS A 81 19.93 -7.90 11.68
N ASP A 82 19.14 -6.85 11.44
CA ASP A 82 19.65 -5.57 10.95
C ASP A 82 20.45 -4.80 12.01
N VAL A 83 20.14 -5.00 13.29
CA VAL A 83 20.73 -4.21 14.40
C VAL A 83 21.64 -5.01 15.32
N ALA A 84 21.53 -6.34 15.33
CA ALA A 84 22.28 -7.18 16.27
C ALA A 84 23.81 -7.05 16.09
N GLY A 85 24.51 -7.02 17.21
CA GLY A 85 25.96 -6.80 17.27
C GLY A 85 26.38 -5.38 16.88
N THR A 86 25.46 -4.42 16.78
CA THR A 86 25.73 -3.01 16.48
C THR A 86 25.27 -2.07 17.60
N LYS A 87 25.60 -0.78 17.49
CA LYS A 87 25.15 0.26 18.42
C LYS A 87 23.63 0.48 18.43
N TYR A 88 22.91 0.04 17.39
CA TYR A 88 21.48 0.26 17.22
C TYR A 88 20.60 -0.76 17.94
N PHE A 89 21.19 -1.79 18.55
CA PHE A 89 20.43 -2.81 19.28
C PHE A 89 19.62 -2.20 20.44
N GLU A 90 20.21 -1.27 21.19
CA GLU A 90 19.52 -0.61 22.31
C GLU A 90 18.32 0.23 21.82
N ASP A 91 18.48 0.93 20.69
CA ASP A 91 17.41 1.70 20.07
C ASP A 91 16.27 0.79 19.60
N PHE A 92 16.60 -0.37 19.03
CA PHE A 92 15.62 -1.42 18.70
C PHE A 92 14.86 -1.87 19.95
N MET A 93 15.56 -2.21 21.04
CA MET A 93 14.94 -2.64 22.29
C MET A 93 14.07 -1.55 22.93
N ALA A 94 14.37 -0.27 22.71
CA ALA A 94 13.62 0.86 23.26
C ALA A 94 12.36 1.24 22.46
N VAL A 95 12.24 0.73 21.24
CA VAL A 95 11.20 1.15 20.28
C VAL A 95 10.32 -0.01 19.81
N TYR A 96 10.74 -1.27 20.03
CA TYR A 96 10.05 -2.48 19.58
C TYR A 96 8.56 -2.56 19.95
N ASP A 97 8.21 -2.15 21.17
CA ASP A 97 6.86 -2.22 21.75
C ASP A 97 6.04 -0.94 21.57
N LYS A 98 6.56 0.03 20.80
CA LYS A 98 5.90 1.31 20.55
C LYS A 98 5.17 1.30 19.22
N ASP A 99 4.09 2.07 19.14
CA ASP A 99 3.34 2.30 17.89
C ASP A 99 4.21 2.89 16.76
N SER A 100 5.33 3.54 17.10
CA SER A 100 6.29 4.08 16.13
C SER A 100 7.31 3.07 15.61
N PHE A 101 7.26 1.79 16.01
CA PHE A 101 8.26 0.78 15.70
C PHE A 101 8.72 0.79 14.23
N TYR A 102 7.79 0.57 13.30
CA TYR A 102 8.11 0.50 11.87
C TYR A 102 8.59 1.83 11.28
N GLN A 103 8.22 2.98 11.88
CA GLN A 103 8.71 4.29 11.41
C GLN A 103 10.17 4.49 11.81
N GLU A 104 10.52 4.06 13.02
CA GLU A 104 11.87 4.19 13.58
C GLU A 104 12.82 3.13 12.98
N MET A 105 12.33 1.91 12.68
CA MET A 105 13.13 0.84 12.04
C MET A 105 13.72 1.25 10.69
N ILE A 106 13.06 2.16 9.96
CA ILE A 106 13.55 2.67 8.68
C ILE A 106 14.93 3.34 8.85
N ASN A 107 15.21 3.95 10.01
CA ASN A 107 16.45 4.68 10.26
C ASN A 107 17.70 3.77 10.34
N PHE A 108 17.50 2.45 10.44
CA PHE A 108 18.59 1.48 10.59
C PHE A 108 18.38 0.18 9.80
N ASN A 109 17.39 0.15 8.90
CA ASN A 109 17.27 -0.95 7.94
C ASN A 109 18.24 -0.71 6.75
N PRO A 110 19.13 -1.66 6.43
CA PRO A 110 20.15 -1.48 5.40
C PRO A 110 19.63 -1.59 3.97
N ASP A 111 18.42 -2.09 3.76
CA ASP A 111 17.71 -2.01 2.48
C ASP A 111 17.10 -0.63 2.24
N PHE A 112 16.89 0.16 3.31
CA PHE A 112 16.39 1.52 3.24
C PHE A 112 17.54 2.54 3.19
N ASN A 113 18.10 2.75 2.00
CA ASN A 113 18.83 4.00 1.70
C ASN A 113 17.82 5.14 1.59
N TYR A 114 17.38 5.69 2.73
CA TYR A 114 16.30 6.66 2.74
C TYR A 114 16.72 8.02 3.31
N THR A 115 16.62 9.02 2.44
CA THR A 115 16.65 10.45 2.76
C THR A 115 15.35 11.16 2.31
N GLY A 116 14.28 10.41 2.02
CA GLY A 116 13.08 10.89 1.31
C GLY A 116 11.84 11.22 2.17
N ASN A 117 10.67 11.39 1.52
CA ASN A 117 9.36 11.63 2.15
C ASN A 117 8.47 10.36 2.12
N LEU A 118 7.77 10.03 3.23
CA LEU A 118 7.02 8.79 3.46
C LEU A 118 5.95 8.54 2.38
N LYS A 119 5.40 9.61 1.81
CA LYS A 119 4.43 9.56 0.70
C LYS A 119 5.00 8.83 -0.54
N SER A 120 6.31 8.93 -0.77
CA SER A 120 6.99 8.25 -1.88
C SER A 120 7.17 6.75 -1.67
N ILE A 121 7.26 6.28 -0.42
CA ILE A 121 7.39 4.84 -0.10
C ILE A 121 6.05 4.15 -0.33
N ARG A 122 4.97 4.73 0.18
CA ARG A 122 3.62 4.18 0.01
C ARG A 122 3.24 4.05 -1.46
N SER A 123 3.51 5.08 -2.28
CA SER A 123 3.23 5.05 -3.72
C SER A 123 4.02 3.95 -4.45
N ARG A 124 5.30 3.76 -4.12
CA ARG A 124 6.15 2.71 -4.70
C ARG A 124 5.74 1.31 -4.25
N ALA A 125 5.47 1.12 -2.96
CA ALA A 125 4.98 -0.14 -2.42
C ALA A 125 3.64 -0.53 -3.03
N PHE A 126 2.70 0.42 -3.14
CA PHE A 126 1.44 0.22 -3.81
C PHE A 126 1.63 -0.21 -5.27
N THR A 127 2.51 0.48 -6.02
CA THR A 127 2.80 0.14 -7.42
C THR A 127 3.36 -1.28 -7.55
N ALA A 128 4.32 -1.65 -6.70
CA ALA A 128 4.94 -2.97 -6.71
C ALA A 128 3.94 -4.10 -6.36
N VAL A 129 3.11 -3.90 -5.32
CA VAL A 129 2.09 -4.87 -4.92
C VAL A 129 0.99 -4.98 -5.98
N ARG A 130 0.54 -3.85 -6.54
CA ARG A 130 -0.43 -3.81 -7.65
C ARG A 130 0.06 -4.62 -8.86
N GLU A 131 1.32 -4.42 -9.27
CA GLU A 131 1.90 -5.12 -10.41
C GLU A 131 2.08 -6.62 -10.17
N LYS A 132 2.31 -7.02 -8.92
CA LYS A 132 2.46 -8.43 -8.52
C LYS A 132 1.11 -9.15 -8.42
N ASP A 133 0.16 -8.55 -7.72
CA ASP A 133 -1.07 -9.24 -7.29
C ASP A 133 -2.22 -9.10 -8.29
N LEU A 134 -2.19 -8.11 -9.18
CA LEU A 134 -3.26 -7.85 -10.15
C LEU A 134 -2.90 -8.20 -11.61
N GLN A 135 -1.93 -9.09 -11.84
CA GLN A 135 -1.62 -9.54 -13.21
C GLN A 135 -2.88 -10.16 -13.88
N ASN A 136 -3.32 -9.53 -14.98
CA ASN A 136 -4.50 -9.80 -15.83
C ASN A 136 -5.84 -9.12 -15.45
N PRO A 137 -6.44 -9.26 -14.25
CA PRO A 137 -7.65 -8.50 -13.86
C PRO A 137 -7.37 -7.00 -13.62
N GLY A 138 -6.11 -6.64 -13.37
CA GLY A 138 -5.67 -5.30 -13.03
C GLY A 138 -5.84 -4.26 -14.13
N GLU A 139 -6.00 -4.67 -15.40
CA GLU A 139 -6.30 -3.72 -16.48
C GLU A 139 -7.67 -3.05 -16.28
N GLY A 140 -8.72 -3.84 -15.96
CA GLY A 140 -10.06 -3.33 -15.73
C GLY A 140 -10.14 -2.38 -14.53
N ILE A 141 -9.48 -2.72 -13.43
CA ILE A 141 -9.38 -1.87 -12.24
C ILE A 141 -8.58 -0.61 -12.55
N SER A 142 -7.50 -0.70 -13.32
CA SER A 142 -6.70 0.47 -13.72
C SER A 142 -7.50 1.43 -14.61
N TYR A 143 -8.32 0.93 -15.53
CA TYR A 143 -9.25 1.75 -16.32
C TYR A 143 -10.29 2.43 -15.43
N LEU A 144 -10.85 1.72 -14.44
CA LEU A 144 -11.79 2.29 -13.49
C LEU A 144 -11.15 3.39 -12.64
N ILE A 145 -9.96 3.13 -12.09
CA ILE A 145 -9.22 4.12 -11.29
C ILE A 145 -8.95 5.37 -12.13
N GLY A 146 -8.45 5.22 -13.36
CA GLY A 146 -8.22 6.35 -14.26
C GLY A 146 -9.50 7.13 -14.61
N ALA A 147 -10.63 6.44 -14.79
CA ALA A 147 -11.93 7.09 -15.00
C ALA A 147 -12.39 7.88 -13.77
N LEU A 148 -12.22 7.31 -12.57
CA LEU A 148 -12.53 7.96 -11.29
C LEU A 148 -11.64 9.18 -11.04
N GLU A 149 -10.34 9.09 -11.31
CA GLU A 149 -9.41 10.21 -11.19
C GLU A 149 -9.82 11.39 -12.05
N ASN A 150 -10.19 11.14 -13.31
CA ASN A 150 -10.67 12.17 -14.21
C ASN A 150 -12.01 12.75 -13.76
N ALA A 151 -12.91 11.93 -13.22
CA ALA A 151 -14.18 12.39 -12.67
C ALA A 151 -13.97 13.28 -11.43
N LEU A 152 -13.10 12.87 -10.51
CA LEU A 152 -12.74 13.63 -9.30
C LEU A 152 -12.12 14.98 -9.66
N LYS A 153 -11.18 15.01 -10.61
CA LYS A 153 -10.58 16.26 -11.11
C LYS A 153 -11.64 17.21 -11.68
N LYS A 154 -12.62 16.71 -12.42
CA LYS A 154 -13.71 17.52 -13.00
C LYS A 154 -14.62 18.16 -11.96
N ILE A 155 -14.75 17.56 -10.77
CA ILE A 155 -15.56 18.12 -9.66
C ILE A 155 -14.71 18.89 -8.65
N GLY A 156 -13.45 19.19 -8.95
CA GLY A 156 -12.56 19.97 -8.10
C GLY A 156 -11.95 19.18 -6.92
N VAL A 157 -12.03 17.85 -6.94
CA VAL A 157 -11.43 16.99 -5.92
C VAL A 157 -10.10 16.45 -6.45
N ASN A 158 -9.01 16.68 -5.69
CA ASN A 158 -7.71 16.10 -6.04
C ASN A 158 -7.70 14.59 -5.73
N PRO A 159 -7.57 13.72 -6.74
CA PRO A 159 -7.63 12.27 -6.52
C PRO A 159 -6.45 11.73 -5.70
N GLU A 160 -5.31 12.42 -5.70
CA GLU A 160 -4.08 12.00 -4.99
C GLU A 160 -4.02 12.45 -3.52
N ASP A 161 -5.06 13.12 -3.03
CA ASP A 161 -5.14 13.45 -1.61
C ASP A 161 -5.16 12.17 -0.79
N ASP A 162 -4.27 12.12 0.21
CA ASP A 162 -4.16 11.01 1.15
C ASP A 162 -5.30 11.10 2.16
N MET A 163 -6.06 10.00 2.29
CA MET A 163 -7.06 9.80 3.34
C MET A 163 -6.73 8.51 4.08
N ASN A 164 -6.15 8.62 5.28
CA ASN A 164 -5.74 7.49 6.11
C ASN A 164 -4.84 6.50 5.35
N GLY A 165 -3.97 7.04 4.49
CA GLY A 165 -3.03 6.26 3.73
C GLY A 165 -3.50 5.60 2.47
N MET A 166 -4.60 6.09 1.91
CA MET A 166 -5.10 5.69 0.61
C MET A 166 -5.50 6.93 -0.19
N THR A 167 -5.28 6.90 -1.51
CA THR A 167 -5.75 7.98 -2.39
C THR A 167 -7.28 7.96 -2.46
N LYS A 168 -7.90 9.12 -2.66
CA LYS A 168 -9.35 9.21 -2.86
C LYS A 168 -9.84 8.35 -4.03
N SER A 169 -9.05 8.30 -5.12
CA SER A 169 -9.36 7.46 -6.29
C SER A 169 -9.41 5.98 -5.94
N LEU A 170 -8.45 5.49 -5.15
CA LEU A 170 -8.36 4.09 -4.77
C LEU A 170 -9.45 3.70 -3.77
N ARG A 171 -9.74 4.58 -2.79
CA ARG A 171 -10.82 4.35 -1.83
C ARG A 171 -12.17 4.22 -2.53
N MET A 172 -12.42 5.07 -3.53
CA MET A 172 -13.65 5.02 -4.31
C MET A 172 -13.73 3.75 -5.18
N ALA A 173 -12.62 3.36 -5.81
CA ALA A 173 -12.55 2.10 -6.56
C ALA A 173 -12.84 0.89 -5.65
N MET A 174 -12.27 0.85 -4.45
CA MET A 174 -12.54 -0.22 -3.48
C MET A 174 -14.01 -0.26 -3.04
N SER A 175 -14.63 0.90 -2.78
CA SER A 175 -16.06 0.94 -2.43
C SER A 175 -16.92 0.32 -3.54
N ILE A 176 -16.67 0.70 -4.79
CA ILE A 176 -17.39 0.13 -5.94
C ILE A 176 -17.15 -1.38 -6.01
N MET A 177 -15.91 -1.84 -5.86
CA MET A 177 -15.57 -3.25 -5.92
C MET A 177 -16.17 -4.07 -4.77
N ASN A 178 -16.36 -3.47 -3.59
CA ASN A 178 -17.02 -4.15 -2.48
C ASN A 178 -18.52 -4.35 -2.76
N ASP A 179 -19.16 -3.38 -3.41
CA ASP A 179 -20.61 -3.40 -3.62
C ASP A 179 -21.01 -4.25 -4.84
N ILE A 180 -20.20 -4.23 -5.91
CA ILE A 180 -20.55 -4.86 -7.19
C ILE A 180 -19.47 -5.80 -7.74
N GLY A 181 -18.38 -6.02 -7.00
CA GLY A 181 -17.33 -6.96 -7.37
C GLY A 181 -17.86 -8.38 -7.51
N GLY A 182 -17.42 -9.09 -8.55
CA GLY A 182 -17.89 -10.45 -8.85
C GLY A 182 -19.22 -10.52 -9.61
N MET A 183 -19.94 -9.41 -9.78
CA MET A 183 -21.13 -9.36 -10.63
C MET A 183 -20.75 -9.20 -12.10
N GLN A 184 -21.46 -9.90 -13.00
CA GLN A 184 -21.38 -9.68 -14.45
C GLN A 184 -22.62 -8.90 -14.89
N PHE A 185 -22.42 -7.66 -15.34
CA PHE A 185 -23.52 -6.84 -15.86
C PHE A 185 -23.08 -6.00 -17.06
N TYR A 186 -24.04 -5.66 -17.90
CA TYR A 186 -23.83 -4.77 -19.05
C TYR A 186 -23.62 -3.34 -18.57
N LEU A 187 -22.49 -2.73 -18.93
CA LEU A 187 -22.21 -1.32 -18.65
C LEU A 187 -22.73 -0.45 -19.82
N PRO A 188 -23.83 0.30 -19.65
CA PRO A 188 -24.43 1.06 -20.74
C PRO A 188 -23.54 2.22 -21.20
N LYS A 189 -23.59 2.52 -22.51
CA LYS A 189 -22.91 3.71 -23.05
C LYS A 189 -23.44 5.00 -22.40
N GLY A 190 -22.56 6.00 -22.28
CA GLY A 190 -22.88 7.29 -21.65
C GLY A 190 -24.13 7.99 -22.21
N ASP A 191 -24.41 7.89 -23.51
CA ASP A 191 -25.60 8.50 -24.11
C ASP A 191 -26.91 7.88 -23.63
N LEU A 192 -26.91 6.57 -23.30
CA LEU A 192 -28.08 5.95 -22.71
C LEU A 192 -28.30 6.49 -21.29
N LEU A 193 -27.25 6.56 -20.49
CA LEU A 193 -27.32 7.09 -19.13
C LEU A 193 -27.77 8.57 -19.13
N LYS A 194 -27.21 9.40 -20.03
CA LYS A 194 -27.62 10.80 -20.22
C LYS A 194 -29.10 10.93 -20.57
N ARG A 195 -29.61 10.05 -21.45
CA ARG A 195 -31.05 10.02 -21.77
C ARG A 195 -31.91 9.63 -20.57
N VAL A 196 -31.45 8.69 -19.73
CA VAL A 196 -32.16 8.31 -18.50
C VAL A 196 -32.20 9.49 -17.52
N VAL A 197 -31.05 10.11 -17.25
CA VAL A 197 -30.95 11.28 -16.36
C VAL A 197 -31.84 12.42 -16.85
N ASN A 198 -31.77 12.78 -18.14
CA ASN A 198 -32.63 13.83 -18.71
C ASN A 198 -34.12 13.53 -18.55
N LYS A 199 -34.55 12.26 -18.66
CA LYS A 199 -35.96 11.89 -18.45
C LYS A 199 -36.37 12.11 -16.99
N ILE A 200 -35.50 11.74 -16.05
CA ILE A 200 -35.72 11.95 -14.62
C ILE A 200 -35.80 13.45 -14.33
N ASP A 201 -34.84 14.23 -14.81
CA ASP A 201 -34.77 15.68 -14.57
C ASP A 201 -35.98 16.43 -15.17
N ILE A 202 -36.39 16.08 -16.40
CA ILE A 202 -37.62 16.65 -17.01
C ILE A 202 -38.85 16.31 -16.16
N TYR A 203 -38.92 15.08 -15.64
CA TYR A 203 -40.05 14.64 -14.84
C TYR A 203 -40.08 15.36 -13.47
N THR A 204 -38.95 15.45 -12.77
CA THR A 204 -38.85 16.13 -11.47
C THR A 204 -39.08 17.63 -11.59
N ASP A 205 -38.53 18.28 -12.61
CA ASP A 205 -38.76 19.72 -12.84
C ASP A 205 -40.22 20.03 -13.24
N SER A 206 -40.94 19.06 -13.81
CA SER A 206 -42.35 19.28 -14.20
C SER A 206 -43.30 19.55 -13.04
N TYR A 207 -42.85 19.31 -11.81
CA TYR A 207 -43.57 19.68 -10.60
C TYR A 207 -43.47 21.19 -10.27
N THR A 208 -42.46 21.88 -10.80
CA THR A 208 -42.19 23.30 -10.49
C THR A 208 -42.18 24.21 -11.72
N MET A 209 -42.06 23.64 -12.92
CA MET A 209 -41.96 24.36 -14.19
C MET A 209 -43.08 23.97 -15.16
N GLY A 210 -43.60 24.95 -15.90
CA GLY A 210 -44.55 24.70 -16.98
C GLY A 210 -43.87 24.08 -18.21
N THR A 211 -44.64 23.37 -19.05
CA THR A 211 -44.14 22.66 -20.25
C THR A 211 -43.30 23.54 -21.19
N GLN A 212 -43.64 24.83 -21.29
CA GLN A 212 -42.88 25.79 -22.10
C GLN A 212 -41.49 26.09 -21.54
N GLN A 213 -41.40 26.26 -20.23
CA GLN A 213 -40.12 26.51 -19.56
C GLN A 213 -39.22 25.27 -19.64
N LEU A 214 -39.80 24.07 -19.51
CA LEU A 214 -39.08 22.81 -19.70
C LEU A 214 -38.56 22.64 -21.13
N ALA A 215 -39.39 22.93 -22.14
CA ALA A 215 -39.01 22.84 -23.54
C ALA A 215 -37.80 23.73 -23.85
N ILE A 216 -37.77 24.94 -23.28
CA ILE A 216 -36.64 25.88 -23.39
C ILE A 216 -35.42 25.36 -22.63
N LYS A 217 -35.57 24.97 -21.35
CA LYS A 217 -34.46 24.51 -20.49
C LYS A 217 -33.73 23.30 -21.07
N TYR A 218 -34.48 22.34 -21.61
CA TYR A 218 -33.93 21.06 -22.11
C TYR A 218 -33.72 21.03 -23.63
N GLY A 219 -34.08 22.10 -24.35
CA GLY A 219 -33.87 22.20 -25.80
C GLY A 219 -34.67 21.17 -26.61
N VAL A 220 -35.90 20.85 -26.18
CA VAL A 220 -36.75 19.84 -26.83
C VAL A 220 -38.18 20.36 -27.05
N SER A 221 -38.94 19.72 -27.93
CA SER A 221 -40.30 20.15 -28.24
C SER A 221 -41.28 19.90 -27.08
N PHE A 222 -42.36 20.68 -27.02
CA PHE A 222 -43.47 20.48 -26.08
C PHE A 222 -44.01 19.05 -26.10
N LYS A 223 -44.16 18.48 -27.30
CA LYS A 223 -44.62 17.10 -27.49
C LYS A 223 -43.64 16.10 -26.86
N ALA A 224 -42.33 16.32 -27.01
CA ALA A 224 -41.32 15.48 -26.40
C ALA A 224 -41.37 15.55 -24.86
N ILE A 225 -41.54 16.74 -24.27
CA ILE A 225 -41.70 16.90 -22.81
C ILE A 225 -42.90 16.09 -22.30
N ILE A 226 -44.07 16.23 -22.93
CA ILE A 226 -45.29 15.52 -22.53
C ILE A 226 -45.10 14.00 -22.64
N LEU A 227 -44.49 13.52 -23.72
CA LEU A 227 -44.19 12.10 -23.91
C LEU A 227 -43.23 11.56 -22.86
N VAL A 228 -42.19 12.32 -22.51
CA VAL A 228 -41.23 11.95 -21.46
C VAL A 228 -41.94 11.83 -20.10
N ILE A 229 -42.71 12.85 -19.71
CA ILE A 229 -43.45 12.83 -18.43
C ILE A 229 -44.39 11.62 -18.36
N LYS A 230 -45.15 11.36 -19.44
CA LYS A 230 -46.04 10.19 -19.49
C LYS A 230 -45.26 8.87 -19.40
N SER A 231 -44.13 8.76 -20.09
CA SER A 231 -43.28 7.56 -20.08
C SER A 231 -42.71 7.28 -18.69
N VAL A 232 -42.26 8.31 -17.96
CA VAL A 232 -41.74 8.13 -16.60
C VAL A 232 -42.84 7.76 -15.62
N LYS A 233 -44.01 8.43 -15.68
CA LYS A 233 -45.19 8.05 -14.86
C LYS A 233 -45.60 6.59 -15.06
N GLN A 234 -45.58 6.13 -16.32
CA GLN A 234 -45.91 4.74 -16.63
C GLN A 234 -44.87 3.77 -16.06
N ALA A 235 -43.58 4.07 -16.20
CA ALA A 235 -42.51 3.24 -15.64
C ALA A 235 -42.57 3.16 -14.11
N MET A 236 -42.90 4.26 -13.42
CA MET A 236 -43.11 4.26 -11.97
C MET A 236 -44.28 3.36 -11.57
N LYS A 237 -45.42 3.47 -12.25
CA LYS A 237 -46.59 2.61 -11.99
C LYS A 237 -46.28 1.13 -12.20
N GLU A 238 -45.51 0.79 -13.24
CA GLU A 238 -45.10 -0.59 -13.52
C GLU A 238 -44.12 -1.14 -12.47
N TYR A 239 -43.30 -0.27 -11.88
CA TYR A 239 -42.39 -0.64 -10.81
C TYR A 239 -43.11 -0.80 -9.46
N GLU A 240 -44.00 0.13 -9.11
CA GLU A 240 -44.77 0.14 -7.85
C GLU A 240 -45.92 -0.87 -7.83
N GLY A 241 -46.41 -1.27 -9.01
CA GLY A 241 -47.45 -2.30 -9.17
C GLY A 241 -46.90 -3.73 -9.18
N LYS A 242 -45.61 -3.92 -8.94
CA LYS A 242 -44.94 -5.20 -8.68
C LYS A 242 -44.62 -5.31 -7.19
#